data_AF-A0A7T1ICV0-F1
#
_entry.id   AF-A0A7T1ICV0-F1
#
_cell.length_a   1.000
_cell.length_b   1.000
_cell.length_c   1.000
_cell.angle_alpha   90.00
_cell.angle_beta   90.00
_cell.angle_gamma   90.00
#
_symmetry.space_group_name_H-M   'P 1'
#
loop_
_entity.id
_entity.type
_entity.pdbx_description
1 polymer ?
#
loop_
_entity_poly.entity_id
_entity_poly.type
_entity_poly.pdbx_seq_one_letter_code
_entity_poly.pdbx_strand_id
1 'polypeptide(L)'
;MGRKSRSQPAAAPEPELDPLLAAGRQLRQRREERGLSLRQLALDTRVSAAVLEALERGWPDRLPEATYLRTMLPLIERHLDLPPGCLDPMLARGNQQQARQQRQGDSLRFTPGSIDVFTTWQGTVLYGVLTLALVYGLNLQQQKIAAQGLLALRPIPPLPPQEQVKAPSPEQALLKLYPDLRPLELAARGQAASQLRRW
;
A
#
# COMPACT_ATOMS: atom_id res chain seq x y z
N MET A 1 58.16 56.78 -26.08
CA MET A 1 56.99 56.34 -26.88
C MET A 1 56.87 54.83 -26.80
N GLY A 2 55.84 54.32 -26.13
CA GLY A 2 55.54 52.89 -26.08
C GLY A 2 54.05 52.73 -25.82
N ARG A 3 53.30 52.35 -26.86
CA ARG A 3 51.83 52.34 -26.88
C ARG A 3 51.28 51.39 -25.81
N LYS A 4 50.47 51.94 -24.89
CA LYS A 4 49.57 51.15 -24.03
C LYS A 4 48.63 50.37 -24.93
N SER A 5 48.79 49.05 -24.97
CA SER A 5 47.83 48.16 -25.63
C SER A 5 46.50 48.31 -24.90
N ARG A 6 45.51 48.80 -25.65
CA ARG A 6 44.15 49.03 -25.22
C ARG A 6 43.56 47.67 -24.85
N SER A 7 43.35 47.44 -23.56
CA SER A 7 42.54 46.34 -23.05
C SER A 7 41.18 46.42 -23.71
N GLN A 8 40.92 45.54 -24.68
CA GLN A 8 39.56 45.27 -25.12
C GLN A 8 38.81 44.70 -23.91
N PRO A 9 37.63 45.25 -23.53
CA PRO A 9 36.75 44.52 -22.66
C PRO A 9 36.29 43.30 -23.45
N ALA A 10 36.78 42.12 -23.06
CA ALA A 10 36.23 40.86 -23.51
C ALA A 10 34.72 40.92 -23.26
N ALA A 11 33.95 40.81 -24.34
CA ALA A 11 32.51 40.65 -24.27
C ALA A 11 32.19 39.58 -23.24
N ALA A 12 31.32 39.91 -22.29
CA ALA A 12 30.81 38.97 -21.30
C ALA A 12 30.34 37.69 -22.02
N PRO A 13 30.63 36.50 -21.50
CA PRO A 13 30.04 35.29 -22.05
C PRO A 13 28.53 35.46 -21.99
N GLU A 14 27.88 35.49 -23.16
CA GLU A 14 26.43 35.35 -23.22
C GLU A 14 26.06 34.12 -22.39
N PRO A 15 25.00 34.17 -21.57
CA PRO A 15 24.62 33.01 -20.78
C PRO A 15 24.37 31.88 -21.77
N GLU A 16 25.22 30.85 -21.75
CA GLU A 16 24.96 29.59 -22.46
C GLU A 16 23.56 29.16 -22.05
N LEU A 17 22.59 29.41 -22.94
CA LEU A 17 21.19 29.09 -22.70
C LEU A 17 21.16 27.62 -22.33
N ASP A 18 20.65 27.31 -21.13
CA ASP A 18 20.50 25.93 -20.66
C ASP A 18 19.93 25.12 -21.83
N PRO A 19 20.61 24.04 -22.29
CA PRO A 19 20.19 23.29 -23.47
C PRO A 19 18.74 22.79 -23.35
N LEU A 20 18.25 22.60 -22.12
CA LEU A 20 16.85 22.32 -21.83
C LEU A 20 15.94 23.49 -22.24
N LEU A 21 16.27 24.71 -21.82
CA LEU A 21 15.49 25.89 -22.15
C LEU A 21 15.51 26.18 -23.66
N ALA A 22 16.64 25.93 -24.32
CA ALA A 22 16.76 26.08 -25.78
C ALA A 22 15.83 25.11 -26.53
N ALA A 23 15.82 23.83 -26.14
CA ALA A 23 14.92 22.83 -26.72
C ALA A 23 13.44 23.16 -26.44
N GLY A 24 13.11 23.63 -25.24
CA GLY A 24 11.75 24.07 -24.89
C GLY A 24 11.27 25.26 -25.71
N ARG A 25 12.16 26.24 -25.97
CA ARG A 25 11.86 27.38 -26.86
C ARG A 25 11.65 26.94 -28.31
N GLN A 26 12.47 26.02 -28.81
CA GLN A 26 12.32 25.49 -30.16
C GLN A 26 10.98 24.77 -30.33
N LEU A 27 10.57 23.97 -29.34
CA LEU A 27 9.27 23.31 -29.31
C LEU A 27 8.12 24.33 -29.39
N ARG A 28 8.18 25.36 -28.53
CA ARG A 28 7.19 26.43 -28.49
C ARG A 28 7.08 27.17 -29.82
N GLN A 29 8.22 27.55 -30.39
CA GLN A 29 8.28 28.26 -31.67
C GLN A 29 7.62 27.44 -32.78
N ARG A 30 7.95 26.15 -32.89
CA ARG A 30 7.36 25.26 -33.89
C ARG A 30 5.87 25.03 -33.70
N ARG A 31 5.41 24.97 -32.45
CA ARG A 31 3.98 24.92 -32.14
C ARG A 31 3.26 26.19 -32.60
N GLU A 32 3.83 27.35 -32.30
CA GLU A 32 3.27 28.66 -32.67
C GLU A 32 3.28 28.89 -34.18
N GLU A 33 4.33 28.47 -34.90
CA GLU A 33 4.41 28.51 -36.36
C GLU A 33 3.31 27.68 -37.04
N ARG A 34 2.84 26.60 -36.41
CA ARG A 34 1.71 25.79 -36.87
C ARG A 34 0.35 26.31 -36.41
N GLY A 35 0.30 27.39 -35.61
CA GLY A 35 -0.93 27.93 -35.05
C GLY A 35 -1.62 27.00 -34.05
N LEU A 36 -0.89 26.05 -33.45
CA LEU A 36 -1.44 25.07 -32.53
C LEU A 36 -1.49 25.63 -31.10
N SER A 37 -2.62 25.46 -30.42
CA SER A 37 -2.68 25.67 -28.97
C SER A 37 -2.06 24.50 -28.22
N LEU A 38 -1.59 24.73 -26.99
CA LEU A 38 -1.09 23.66 -26.10
C LEU A 38 -2.12 22.53 -25.92
N ARG A 39 -3.41 22.86 -25.84
CA ARG A 39 -4.49 21.88 -25.67
C ARG A 39 -4.71 21.05 -26.92
N GLN A 40 -4.60 21.62 -28.12
CA GLN A 40 -4.71 20.86 -29.38
C GLN A 40 -3.53 19.90 -29.52
N LEU A 41 -2.30 20.40 -29.33
CA LEU A 41 -1.11 19.55 -29.37
C LEU A 41 -1.18 18.40 -28.36
N ALA A 42 -1.75 18.65 -27.18
CA ALA A 42 -1.97 17.63 -26.17
C ALA A 42 -2.91 16.50 -26.63
N LEU A 43 -4.01 16.86 -27.30
CA LEU A 43 -4.97 15.91 -27.84
C LEU A 43 -4.35 15.07 -28.97
N ASP A 44 -3.61 15.72 -29.86
CA ASP A 44 -3.04 15.08 -31.05
C ASP A 44 -1.89 14.12 -30.70
N THR A 45 -1.05 14.50 -29.74
CA THR A 45 0.10 13.68 -29.31
C THR A 45 -0.21 12.73 -28.17
N ARG A 46 -1.41 12.82 -27.57
CA ARG A 46 -1.79 12.13 -26.31
C ARG A 46 -0.84 12.42 -25.14
N VAL A 47 -0.19 13.58 -25.16
CA VAL A 47 0.66 14.07 -24.07
C VAL A 47 -0.11 15.15 -23.32
N SER A 48 -0.14 15.10 -21.98
CA SER A 48 -0.92 16.08 -21.22
C SER A 48 -0.42 17.51 -21.45
N ALA A 49 -1.33 18.49 -21.44
CA ALA A 49 -0.97 19.90 -21.60
C ALA A 49 0.01 20.40 -20.54
N ALA A 50 -0.05 19.86 -19.31
CA ALA A 50 0.88 20.18 -18.24
C ALA A 50 2.31 19.72 -18.54
N VAL A 51 2.47 18.56 -19.17
CA VAL A 51 3.78 18.05 -19.60
C VAL A 51 4.33 18.89 -20.75
N LEU A 52 3.51 19.24 -21.74
CA LEU A 52 3.91 20.14 -22.83
C LEU A 52 4.32 21.53 -22.31
N GLU A 53 3.57 22.07 -21.35
CA GLU A 53 3.90 23.34 -20.69
C GLU A 53 5.23 23.25 -19.92
N ALA A 54 5.47 22.13 -19.23
CA ALA A 54 6.74 21.88 -18.54
C ALA A 54 7.92 21.76 -19.53
N LEU A 55 7.72 21.12 -20.69
CA LEU A 55 8.71 21.04 -21.76
C LEU A 55 9.03 22.42 -22.34
N GLU A 56 8.01 23.23 -22.67
CA GLU A 56 8.21 24.58 -23.23
C GLU A 56 8.89 25.54 -22.26
N ARG A 57 8.64 25.39 -20.95
CA ARG A 57 9.30 26.20 -19.91
C ARG A 57 10.63 25.66 -19.44
N GLY A 58 11.02 24.45 -19.87
CA GLY A 58 12.22 23.78 -19.38
C GLY A 58 12.16 23.56 -17.86
N TRP A 59 11.02 23.11 -17.33
CA TRP A 59 10.83 22.81 -15.91
C TRP A 59 11.14 21.35 -15.61
N PRO A 60 12.39 21.00 -15.26
CA PRO A 60 12.79 19.60 -15.14
C PRO A 60 12.03 18.88 -14.01
N ASP A 61 11.68 19.59 -12.93
CA ASP A 61 10.98 19.01 -11.77
C ASP A 61 9.52 18.62 -12.05
N ARG A 62 8.94 19.08 -13.16
CA ARG A 62 7.57 18.75 -13.58
C ARG A 62 7.53 17.78 -14.76
N LEU A 63 8.69 17.31 -15.21
CA LEU A 63 8.75 16.30 -16.24
C LEU A 63 8.44 14.92 -15.66
N PRO A 64 7.72 14.08 -16.40
CA PRO A 64 7.51 12.70 -15.99
C PRO A 64 8.79 11.87 -16.14
N GLU A 65 8.70 10.59 -15.74
CA GLU A 65 9.84 9.66 -15.77
C GLU A 65 10.50 9.56 -17.15
N ALA A 66 11.82 9.35 -17.15
CA ALA A 66 12.61 9.33 -18.37
C ALA A 66 12.14 8.26 -19.37
N THR A 67 11.67 7.10 -18.89
CA THR A 67 11.10 6.04 -19.75
C THR A 67 9.89 6.54 -20.53
N TYR A 68 8.99 7.29 -19.88
CA TYR A 68 7.82 7.85 -20.54
C TYR A 68 8.23 8.96 -21.52
N LEU A 69 9.19 9.82 -21.14
CA LEU A 69 9.76 10.84 -22.04
C LEU A 69 10.34 10.20 -23.31
N ARG A 70 11.10 9.10 -23.20
CA ARG A 70 11.68 8.38 -24.36
C ARG A 70 10.62 7.94 -25.37
N THR A 71 9.42 7.60 -24.90
CA THR A 71 8.33 7.17 -25.78
C THR A 71 7.56 8.34 -26.39
N MET A 72 7.38 9.45 -25.67
CA MET A 72 6.53 10.55 -26.13
C MET A 72 7.26 11.58 -27.00
N LEU A 73 8.55 11.84 -26.74
CA LEU A 73 9.32 12.85 -27.46
C LEU A 73 9.31 12.62 -28.98
N PRO A 74 9.55 11.39 -29.47
CA PRO A 74 9.47 11.09 -30.90
C PRO A 74 8.08 11.36 -31.50
N LEU A 75 7.00 11.20 -30.72
CA LEU A 75 5.63 11.50 -31.18
C LEU A 75 5.44 13.01 -31.37
N ILE A 76 5.94 13.81 -30.43
CA ILE A 76 5.90 15.28 -30.50
C ILE A 76 6.77 15.77 -31.66
N GLU A 77 7.99 15.24 -31.80
CA GLU A 77 8.90 15.60 -32.89
C GLU A 77 8.29 15.32 -34.26
N ARG A 78 7.71 14.13 -34.43
CA ARG A 78 7.02 13.75 -35.67
C ARG A 78 5.79 14.60 -35.94
N HIS A 79 5.01 14.94 -34.91
CA HIS A 79 3.80 15.75 -35.09
C HIS A 79 4.13 17.21 -35.46
N LEU A 80 5.28 17.73 -35.02
CA LEU A 80 5.73 19.10 -35.29
C LEU A 80 6.77 19.22 -36.42
N ASP A 81 7.02 18.13 -37.16
CA ASP A 81 8.10 17.95 -38.14
C ASP A 81 9.42 18.58 -37.68
N LEU A 82 9.76 18.31 -36.42
CA LEU A 82 11.03 18.66 -35.82
C LEU A 82 12.10 17.63 -36.25
N PRO A 83 13.38 18.04 -36.35
CA PRO A 83 14.46 17.08 -36.52
C PRO A 83 14.47 16.05 -35.38
N PRO A 84 14.67 14.76 -35.68
CA PRO A 84 14.69 13.73 -34.65
C PRO A 84 15.84 13.99 -33.66
N GLY A 85 15.55 13.87 -32.37
CA GLY A 85 16.53 14.06 -31.29
C GLY A 85 16.79 15.53 -30.90
N CYS A 86 16.08 16.50 -31.47
CA CYS A 86 16.19 17.90 -31.03
C CYS A 86 15.76 18.10 -29.57
N LEU A 87 14.89 17.23 -29.06
CA LEU A 87 14.41 17.26 -27.67
C LEU A 87 15.22 16.35 -26.72
N ASP A 88 16.29 15.71 -27.18
CA ASP A 88 17.16 14.85 -26.36
C ASP A 88 17.72 15.50 -25.07
N PRO A 89 17.99 16.82 -25.01
CA PRO A 89 18.37 17.48 -23.76
C PRO A 89 17.36 17.26 -22.62
N MET A 90 16.07 17.09 -22.94
CA MET A 90 15.01 16.79 -21.97
C MET A 90 15.17 15.40 -21.37
N LEU A 91 15.59 14.41 -22.17
CA LEU A 91 15.86 13.04 -21.72
C LEU A 91 17.10 12.99 -20.82
N ALA A 92 18.16 13.69 -21.23
CA ALA A 92 19.40 13.74 -20.46
C ALA A 92 19.14 14.31 -19.05
N ARG A 93 18.29 15.33 -18.93
CA ARG A 93 17.95 15.93 -17.65
C ARG A 93 17.09 15.02 -16.78
N GLY A 94 16.08 14.35 -17.35
CA GLY A 94 15.25 13.37 -16.63
C GLY A 94 16.08 12.21 -16.06
N ASN A 95 17.03 11.69 -16.84
CA ASN A 95 17.96 10.65 -16.39
C ASN A 95 18.84 11.11 -15.22
N GLN A 96 19.34 12.35 -15.26
CA GLN A 96 20.16 12.89 -14.17
C GLN A 96 19.37 13.07 -12.87
N GLN A 97 18.11 13.50 -12.96
CA GLN A 97 17.25 13.64 -11.77
C GLN A 97 16.92 12.28 -11.16
N GLN A 98 16.58 11.27 -11.98
CA GLN A 98 16.37 9.91 -11.50
C GLN A 98 17.63 9.33 -10.86
N ALA A 99 18.80 9.49 -11.49
CA ALA A 99 20.06 9.03 -10.90
C ALA A 99 20.38 9.73 -9.57
N ARG A 100 19.99 11.00 -9.39
CA ARG A 100 20.13 11.73 -8.12
C ARG A 100 19.15 11.24 -7.06
N GLN A 101 17.87 11.06 -7.40
CA GLN A 101 16.85 10.51 -6.49
C GLN A 101 17.20 9.09 -6.06
N GLN A 102 17.63 8.23 -6.99
CA GLN A 102 18.06 6.87 -6.69
C GLN A 102 19.28 6.85 -5.80
N ARG A 103 20.30 7.71 -6.05
CA ARG A 103 21.45 7.85 -5.16
C ARG A 103 21.09 8.41 -3.79
N GLN A 104 20.06 9.25 -3.70
CA GLN A 104 19.51 9.71 -2.42
C GLN A 104 18.76 8.60 -1.68
N GLY A 105 18.09 7.69 -2.39
CA GLY A 105 17.44 6.50 -1.81
C GLY A 105 18.40 5.38 -1.43
N ASP A 106 19.50 5.20 -2.17
CA ASP A 106 20.55 4.19 -1.93
C ASP A 106 21.64 4.65 -0.95
N SER A 107 21.64 5.93 -0.57
CA SER A 107 22.52 6.38 0.51
C SER A 107 21.92 5.94 1.84
N LEU A 108 22.38 4.78 2.28
CA LEU A 108 22.33 4.14 3.61
C LEU A 108 22.65 5.11 4.77
N ARG A 109 21.84 6.15 4.93
CA ARG A 109 21.78 6.99 6.12
C ARG A 109 20.57 6.53 6.89
N PHE A 110 20.82 5.66 7.87
CA PHE A 110 19.88 5.33 8.94
C PHE A 110 19.47 6.62 9.65
N THR A 111 18.45 7.28 9.10
CA THR A 111 17.90 8.52 9.63
C THR A 111 16.58 8.14 10.29
N PRO A 112 16.47 8.13 11.63
CA PRO A 112 15.29 7.60 12.35
C PRO A 112 14.02 8.48 12.24
N GLY A 113 13.91 9.31 11.20
CA GLY A 113 12.78 10.23 10.98
C GLY A 113 11.99 9.98 9.68
N SER A 114 12.46 9.13 8.77
CA SER A 114 11.82 8.88 7.47
C SER A 114 11.44 7.40 7.26
N ILE A 115 11.19 6.66 8.33
CA ILE A 115 10.68 5.29 8.22
C ILE A 115 9.24 5.40 7.74
N ASP A 116 9.05 5.38 6.42
CA ASP A 116 7.74 5.12 5.83
C ASP A 116 7.35 3.68 6.17
N VAL A 117 6.66 3.53 7.30
CA VAL A 117 6.14 2.27 7.86
C VAL A 117 5.34 1.48 6.82
N PHE A 118 4.77 2.18 5.83
CA PHE A 118 3.85 1.61 4.85
C PHE A 118 4.46 1.30 3.47
N THR A 119 5.67 1.77 3.15
CA THR A 119 6.19 1.69 1.76
C THR A 119 7.51 0.92 1.63
N THR A 120 8.31 0.81 2.69
CA THR A 120 9.65 0.21 2.63
C THR A 120 9.69 -1.20 3.23
N TRP A 121 10.54 -2.11 2.70
CA TRP A 121 10.71 -3.46 3.27
C TRP A 121 11.06 -3.43 4.77
N GLN A 122 11.81 -2.40 5.17
CA GLN A 122 12.25 -2.16 6.55
C GLN A 122 11.07 -2.01 7.51
N GLY A 123 9.95 -1.40 7.06
CA GLY A 123 8.72 -1.28 7.83
C GLY A 123 8.10 -2.65 8.11
N THR A 124 8.04 -3.52 7.09
CA THR A 124 7.53 -4.90 7.23
C THR A 124 8.37 -5.71 8.21
N VAL A 125 9.70 -5.59 8.17
CA VAL A 125 10.59 -6.29 9.11
C VAL A 125 10.37 -5.81 10.54
N LEU A 126 10.33 -4.49 10.76
CA LEU A 126 10.09 -3.91 12.08
C LEU A 126 8.72 -4.32 12.64
N TYR A 127 7.68 -4.23 11.82
CA TYR A 127 6.33 -4.65 12.17
C TYR A 127 6.27 -6.16 12.49
N GLY A 128 6.96 -6.98 11.68
CA GLY A 128 7.06 -8.42 11.91
C GLY A 128 7.72 -8.76 13.24
N VAL A 129 8.84 -8.11 13.57
CA VAL A 129 9.52 -8.28 14.86
C VAL A 129 8.65 -7.83 16.02
N LEU A 130 7.98 -6.67 15.91
CA LEU A 130 7.07 -6.16 16.94
C LEU A 130 5.90 -7.12 17.16
N THR A 131 5.31 -7.62 16.09
CA THR A 131 4.20 -8.57 16.14
C THR A 131 4.62 -9.89 16.79
N LEU A 132 5.77 -10.44 16.38
CA LEU A 132 6.32 -11.66 16.98
C LEU A 132 6.66 -11.49 18.46
N ALA A 133 7.23 -10.35 18.85
CA ALA A 133 7.51 -10.03 20.24
C ALA A 133 6.23 -9.96 21.08
N LEU A 134 5.16 -9.38 20.53
CA LEU A 134 3.85 -9.31 21.19
C LEU A 134 3.24 -10.70 21.35
N VAL A 135 3.23 -11.52 20.30
CA VAL A 135 2.74 -12.90 20.33
C VAL A 135 3.54 -13.74 21.35
N TYR A 136 4.86 -13.58 21.37
CA TYR A 136 5.73 -14.28 22.32
C TYR A 136 5.46 -13.84 23.76
N GLY A 137 5.28 -12.54 24.01
CA GLY A 137 4.90 -12.01 25.31
C GLY A 137 3.55 -12.56 25.81
N LEU A 138 2.54 -12.59 24.93
CA LEU A 138 1.24 -13.19 25.22
C LEU A 138 1.36 -14.69 25.50
N ASN A 139 2.20 -15.41 24.76
CA ASN A 139 2.44 -16.84 24.99
C ASN A 139 3.03 -17.09 26.39
N LEU A 140 4.05 -16.32 26.79
CA LEU A 140 4.62 -16.41 28.13
C LEU A 140 3.61 -16.07 29.23
N GLN A 141 2.73 -15.08 28.98
CA GLN A 141 1.66 -14.74 29.92
C GLN A 141 0.65 -15.89 30.05
N GLN A 142 0.25 -16.51 28.94
CA GLN A 142 -0.64 -17.67 28.97
C GLN A 142 -0.01 -18.83 29.73
N GLN A 143 1.29 -19.10 29.54
CA GLN A 143 1.99 -20.14 30.30
C GLN A 143 1.99 -19.84 31.81
N LYS A 144 2.21 -18.58 32.22
CA LYS A 144 2.12 -18.18 33.63
C LYS A 144 0.71 -18.36 34.20
N ILE A 145 -0.32 -17.97 33.47
CA ILE A 145 -1.73 -18.11 33.89
C ILE A 145 -2.13 -19.59 33.93
N ALA A 146 -1.69 -20.39 32.96
CA ALA A 146 -1.91 -21.83 32.93
C ALA A 146 -1.23 -22.53 34.11
N ALA A 147 0.01 -22.13 34.45
CA ALA A 147 0.72 -22.63 35.63
C ALA A 147 0.01 -22.28 36.95
N GLN A 148 -0.73 -21.17 36.99
CA GLN A 148 -1.58 -20.78 38.12
C GLN A 148 -2.93 -21.52 38.17
N GLY A 149 -3.21 -22.42 37.22
CA GLY A 149 -4.40 -23.26 37.23
C GLY A 149 -5.72 -22.51 36.98
N LEU A 150 -5.68 -21.25 36.56
CA LEU A 150 -6.87 -20.42 36.31
C LEU A 150 -7.63 -20.79 35.02
N LEU A 151 -6.97 -21.54 34.12
CA LEU A 151 -7.59 -22.10 32.91
C LEU A 151 -7.99 -23.57 33.07
N ALA A 152 -7.66 -24.19 34.19
CA ALA A 152 -8.20 -25.50 34.51
C ALA A 152 -9.66 -25.29 34.90
N LEU A 153 -10.58 -25.62 33.99
CA LEU A 153 -11.95 -25.96 34.34
C LEU A 153 -11.84 -26.99 35.46
N ARG A 154 -11.98 -26.56 36.71
CA ARG A 154 -12.05 -27.52 37.82
C ARG A 154 -13.22 -28.44 37.47
N PRO A 155 -13.00 -29.75 37.30
CA PRO A 155 -14.11 -30.66 37.12
C PRO A 155 -15.04 -30.44 38.32
N ILE A 156 -16.33 -30.20 38.03
CA ILE A 156 -17.34 -30.04 39.06
C ILE A 156 -17.20 -31.24 40.01
N PRO A 157 -16.93 -31.03 41.30
CA PRO A 157 -16.76 -32.14 42.23
C PRO A 157 -18.04 -33.00 42.19
N PRO A 158 -17.92 -34.34 42.22
CA PRO A 158 -19.10 -35.19 42.31
C PRO A 158 -19.91 -34.75 43.54
N LEU A 159 -21.23 -34.63 43.39
CA LEU A 159 -22.11 -34.24 44.50
C LEU A 159 -21.78 -35.11 45.71
N PRO A 160 -21.79 -34.57 46.94
CA PRO A 160 -21.52 -35.37 48.13
C PRO A 160 -22.47 -36.57 48.17
N PRO A 161 -22.03 -37.74 48.71
CA PRO A 161 -22.83 -38.96 48.74
C PRO A 161 -24.23 -38.76 49.33
N GLN A 162 -24.37 -37.82 50.26
CA GLN A 162 -25.64 -37.47 50.91
C GLN A 162 -26.64 -36.81 49.96
N GLU A 163 -26.18 -36.07 48.96
CA GLU A 163 -27.00 -35.45 47.91
C GLU A 163 -27.25 -36.40 46.75
N GLN A 164 -26.30 -37.31 46.47
CA GLN A 164 -26.51 -38.41 45.51
C GLN A 164 -27.59 -39.40 46.00
N VAL A 165 -27.74 -39.54 47.32
CA VAL A 165 -28.73 -40.41 47.98
C VAL A 165 -30.01 -39.63 48.32
N LYS A 166 -30.33 -38.55 47.60
CA LYS A 166 -31.64 -37.90 47.74
C LYS A 166 -32.72 -38.96 47.60
N ALA A 167 -33.53 -39.14 48.65
CA ALA A 167 -34.61 -40.11 48.68
C ALA A 167 -35.44 -39.98 47.39
N PRO A 168 -35.87 -41.10 46.78
CA PRO A 168 -36.63 -41.05 45.54
C PRO A 168 -37.73 -40.01 45.70
N SER A 169 -37.74 -39.01 44.83
CA SER A 169 -38.76 -37.98 44.89
C SER A 169 -40.13 -38.67 44.86
N PRO A 170 -41.17 -38.14 45.52
CA PRO A 170 -42.46 -38.82 45.62
C PRO A 170 -43.02 -39.22 44.25
N GLU A 171 -42.71 -38.45 43.20
CA GLU A 171 -42.91 -38.79 41.79
C GLU A 171 -42.20 -40.09 41.36
N GLN A 172 -40.93 -40.31 41.71
CA GLN A 172 -40.20 -41.55 41.42
C GLN A 172 -40.76 -42.75 42.18
N ALA A 173 -41.26 -42.54 43.40
CA ALA A 173 -41.97 -43.57 44.15
C ALA A 173 -43.31 -43.92 43.48
N LEU A 174 -44.08 -42.91 43.05
CA LEU A 174 -45.32 -43.08 42.29
C LEU A 174 -45.10 -43.78 40.95
N LEU A 175 -44.05 -43.42 40.21
CA LEU A 175 -43.68 -44.05 38.93
C LEU A 175 -43.16 -45.50 39.08
N LYS A 176 -42.79 -45.93 40.29
CA LYS A 176 -42.51 -47.34 40.59
C LYS A 176 -43.79 -48.11 40.88
N LEU A 177 -44.74 -47.49 41.57
CA LEU A 177 -46.05 -48.07 41.88
C LEU A 177 -46.95 -48.17 40.65
N TYR A 178 -46.85 -47.20 39.75
CA TYR A 178 -47.63 -47.10 38.51
C TYR A 178 -46.68 -47.02 37.31
N PRO A 179 -46.14 -48.16 36.85
CA PRO A 179 -45.19 -48.19 35.73
C PRO A 179 -45.78 -47.68 34.40
N ASP A 180 -47.12 -47.69 34.28
CA ASP A 180 -47.84 -47.18 33.11
C ASP A 180 -47.77 -45.64 32.96
N LEU A 181 -47.35 -44.93 34.01
CA LEU A 181 -47.15 -43.48 33.96
C LEU A 181 -45.75 -43.08 33.48
N ARG A 182 -44.96 -44.02 32.94
CA ARG A 182 -43.62 -43.76 32.36
C ARG A 182 -43.73 -43.54 30.84
N PRO A 183 -43.95 -42.29 30.37
CA PRO A 183 -44.20 -42.02 28.96
C PRO A 183 -43.04 -42.42 28.06
N LEU A 184 -41.80 -42.29 28.55
CA LEU A 184 -40.60 -42.61 27.78
C LEU A 184 -40.38 -44.12 27.61
N GLU A 185 -40.68 -44.94 28.62
CA GLU A 185 -40.58 -46.40 28.49
C GLU A 185 -41.69 -46.94 27.61
N LEU A 186 -42.90 -46.38 27.68
CA LEU A 186 -44.00 -46.72 26.77
C LEU A 186 -43.69 -46.32 25.32
N ALA A 187 -43.07 -45.17 25.11
CA ALA A 187 -42.59 -44.74 23.79
C ALA A 187 -41.49 -45.68 23.25
N ALA A 188 -40.54 -46.06 24.09
CA ALA A 188 -39.50 -47.02 23.72
C ALA A 188 -40.06 -48.41 23.39
N ARG A 189 -41.16 -48.82 24.04
CA ARG A 189 -41.89 -50.06 23.72
C ARG A 189 -42.85 -49.93 22.53
N GLY A 190 -42.89 -48.77 21.86
CA GLY A 190 -43.73 -48.53 20.68
C GLY A 190 -45.23 -48.36 20.99
N GLN A 191 -45.59 -48.22 22.27
CA GLN A 191 -46.98 -48.16 22.75
C GLN A 191 -47.47 -46.72 22.98
N ALA A 192 -46.66 -45.70 22.72
CA ALA A 192 -47.04 -44.30 22.92
C ALA A 192 -48.23 -43.86 22.03
N ALA A 193 -48.31 -44.36 20.80
CA ALA A 193 -49.35 -43.94 19.84
C ALA A 193 -50.75 -44.48 20.17
N SER A 194 -50.87 -45.60 20.89
CA SER A 194 -52.15 -46.21 21.26
C SER A 194 -52.78 -45.55 22.49
N GLN A 195 -51.96 -45.01 23.40
CA GLN A 195 -52.40 -44.25 24.57
C GLN A 195 -52.96 -42.87 24.18
N LEU A 196 -52.34 -42.18 23.22
CA LEU A 196 -52.79 -40.87 22.70
C LEU A 196 -54.15 -40.92 21.97
N ARG A 197 -54.59 -42.09 21.50
CA ARG A 197 -55.91 -42.26 20.84
C ARG A 197 -57.04 -42.61 21.80
N ARG A 198 -56.75 -42.83 23.08
CA ARG A 198 -57.71 -43.33 24.08
C ARG A 198 -58.24 -42.23 25.01
N TRP A 199 -57.89 -40.98 24.75
CA TRP A 199 -58.33 -39.78 25.46
C TRP A 199 -58.96 -38.79 24.47
#